data_AF-A0A3B9EP44-F1
#
_entry.id   AF-A0A3B9EP44-F1
#
_cell.length_a   1.000
_cell.length_b   1.000
_cell.length_c   1.000
_cell.angle_alpha   90.00
_cell.angle_beta   90.00
_cell.angle_gamma   90.00
#
_symmetry.space_group_name_H-M   'P 1'
#
loop_
_entity.id
_entity.type
_entity.pdbx_description
1 polymer ?
#
loop_
_entity_poly.entity_id
_entity_poly.type
_entity_poly.pdbx_seq_one_letter_code
_entity_poly.pdbx_strand_id
1 'polypeptide(L)'
;HQIPAWFGPDGEVFVEETEEAAQAAADAHYGKSVELIRDPDVLDTWFSSALWPFSTLGWPDQTPELDRHYPTDVLVTGFDIIFFWVARMMMMGLHFMKKEPFHTVYIHALVRDEKGQKMSKSKGNVIDPLDLIEKYGADALRFTLTAFAAQGRDVKMSESRVEGYRNFCTKIWNAARFCEMNECTVDPEFNPKSVNSTLNRWIIGKVAEAEAQTSAALAAYRFNDAASALYAFTWGTFCDWYLEFAKPVFAGDDAAAKAETRATAAWVLDQIVILLHPIIPFITEELWETRGARAQPLISTPWPEYGADLIDADANAEMDWVVRLISQIRAVRAEMNVPPGAKIPMLLKDADDAAKRALAVHKDLILRLARLSDAGMLDGEVPKGAVQDVLDETTVILPIADVLDLGAEQSRLEKEIAKQDAEITRFEKKLANEKFVANAPAEVVEGEREKLGEAQAARARLEEALKRVSAVA
;
A
#
# COMPACT_ATOMS: atom_id res chain seq x y z
N HIS A 1 -34.93 -2.58 -23.39
CA HIS A 1 -35.39 -1.53 -24.32
C HIS A 1 -36.09 -2.21 -25.48
N GLN A 2 -37.41 -2.06 -25.65
CA GLN A 2 -38.14 -2.73 -26.73
C GLN A 2 -37.68 -2.18 -28.09
N ILE A 3 -37.49 -3.05 -29.08
CA ILE A 3 -36.98 -2.65 -30.39
C ILE A 3 -37.99 -1.69 -31.06
N PRO A 4 -37.55 -0.55 -31.61
CA PRO A 4 -38.43 0.37 -32.32
C PRO A 4 -38.63 -0.09 -33.78
N ALA A 5 -39.18 -1.28 -33.95
CA ALA A 5 -39.55 -1.87 -35.23
C ALA A 5 -41.00 -2.35 -35.18
N TRP A 6 -41.77 -2.10 -36.23
CA TRP A 6 -43.18 -2.47 -36.34
C TRP A 6 -43.40 -3.28 -37.60
N PHE A 7 -44.21 -4.33 -37.49
CA PHE A 7 -44.55 -5.22 -38.59
C PHE A 7 -45.94 -4.91 -39.12
N GLY A 8 -46.04 -4.72 -40.43
CA GLY A 8 -47.31 -4.67 -41.15
C GLY A 8 -47.93 -6.07 -41.31
N PRO A 9 -49.19 -6.14 -41.81
CA PRO A 9 -49.95 -7.39 -41.88
C PRO A 9 -49.38 -8.46 -42.82
N ASP A 10 -48.50 -8.08 -43.75
CA ASP A 10 -47.77 -8.96 -44.66
C ASP A 10 -46.31 -9.22 -44.25
N GLY A 11 -45.88 -8.67 -43.11
CA GLY A 11 -44.53 -8.81 -42.57
C GLY A 11 -43.54 -7.72 -42.99
N GLU A 12 -43.96 -6.68 -43.72
CA GLU A 12 -43.13 -5.51 -44.00
C GLU A 12 -42.71 -4.81 -42.69
N VAL A 13 -41.47 -4.34 -42.62
CA VAL A 13 -40.87 -3.78 -41.39
C VAL A 13 -40.71 -2.27 -41.49
N PHE A 14 -41.25 -1.55 -40.52
CA PHE A 14 -41.09 -0.10 -40.35
C PHE A 14 -40.26 0.18 -39.10
N VAL A 15 -39.12 0.88 -39.24
CA VAL A 15 -38.19 1.18 -38.13
C VAL A 15 -38.13 2.69 -37.94
N GLU A 16 -38.74 3.18 -36.86
CA GLU A 16 -38.94 4.62 -36.61
C GLU A 16 -38.80 4.95 -35.12
N GLU A 17 -38.59 6.21 -34.75
CA GLU A 17 -38.42 6.56 -33.32
C GLU A 17 -39.72 6.42 -32.50
N THR A 18 -40.87 6.61 -33.14
CA THR A 18 -42.18 6.52 -32.50
C THR A 18 -43.17 5.70 -33.32
N GLU A 19 -44.23 5.23 -32.65
CA GLU A 19 -45.31 4.46 -33.29
C GLU A 19 -46.08 5.32 -34.30
N GLU A 20 -46.26 6.61 -34.03
CA GLU A 20 -46.91 7.53 -34.97
C GLU A 20 -46.11 7.71 -36.26
N ALA A 21 -44.78 7.77 -36.17
CA ALA A 21 -43.90 7.83 -37.34
C ALA A 21 -43.94 6.51 -38.13
N ALA A 22 -43.93 5.36 -37.43
CA ALA A 22 -44.09 4.05 -38.06
C ALA A 22 -45.44 3.93 -38.79
N GLN A 23 -46.53 4.41 -38.17
CA GLN A 23 -47.86 4.41 -38.78
C GLN A 23 -47.91 5.30 -40.02
N ALA A 24 -47.31 6.49 -39.99
CA ALA A 24 -47.25 7.38 -41.15
C ALA A 24 -46.48 6.74 -42.33
N ALA A 25 -45.38 6.03 -42.04
CA ALA A 25 -44.63 5.29 -43.05
C ALA A 25 -45.43 4.13 -43.64
N ALA A 26 -46.16 3.38 -42.80
CA ALA A 26 -47.03 2.29 -43.24
C ALA A 26 -48.20 2.79 -44.09
N ASP A 27 -48.86 3.88 -43.69
CA ASP A 27 -49.97 4.48 -44.45
C ASP A 27 -49.51 4.90 -45.86
N ALA A 28 -48.29 5.45 -45.98
CA ALA A 28 -47.68 5.80 -47.26
C ALA A 28 -47.35 4.57 -48.11
N HIS A 29 -46.88 3.48 -47.49
CA HIS A 29 -46.56 2.23 -48.17
C HIS A 29 -47.82 1.49 -48.69
N TYR A 30 -48.85 1.34 -47.85
CA TYR A 30 -50.06 0.57 -48.19
C TYR A 30 -51.16 1.42 -48.86
N GLY A 31 -51.04 2.74 -48.84
CA GLY A 31 -52.05 3.68 -49.33
C GLY A 31 -53.34 3.70 -48.48
N LYS A 32 -53.30 3.10 -47.29
CA LYS A 32 -54.39 3.01 -46.32
C LYS A 32 -53.80 2.70 -44.94
N SER A 33 -54.54 3.04 -43.89
CA SER A 33 -54.16 2.65 -42.53
C SER A 33 -54.31 1.15 -42.33
N VAL A 34 -53.25 0.54 -41.78
CA VAL A 34 -53.18 -0.86 -41.39
C VAL A 34 -52.74 -0.94 -39.94
N GLU A 35 -53.14 -2.02 -39.25
CA GLU A 35 -52.67 -2.31 -37.91
C GLU A 35 -51.18 -2.70 -37.96
N LEU A 36 -50.39 -2.09 -37.09
CA LEU A 36 -48.99 -2.39 -36.90
C LEU A 36 -48.77 -3.11 -35.58
N ILE A 37 -47.92 -4.13 -35.59
CA ILE A 37 -47.52 -4.86 -34.39
C ILE A 37 -46.05 -4.54 -34.12
N ARG A 38 -45.77 -3.87 -33.01
CA ARG A 38 -44.38 -3.63 -32.59
C ARG A 38 -43.68 -4.93 -32.25
N ASP A 39 -42.43 -5.06 -32.65
CA ASP A 39 -41.56 -6.17 -32.29
C ASP A 39 -41.57 -6.39 -30.77
N PRO A 40 -41.97 -7.58 -30.27
CA PRO A 40 -41.97 -7.87 -28.85
C PRO A 40 -40.55 -8.05 -28.28
N ASP A 41 -39.52 -8.13 -29.12
CA ASP A 41 -38.14 -8.32 -28.70
C ASP A 41 -37.54 -7.07 -28.02
N VAL A 42 -36.46 -7.31 -27.29
CA VAL A 42 -35.71 -6.30 -26.55
C VAL A 42 -34.25 -6.28 -26.98
N LEU A 43 -33.65 -5.09 -26.97
CA LEU A 43 -32.23 -4.92 -27.20
C LEU A 43 -31.39 -5.63 -26.13
N ASP A 44 -30.29 -6.23 -26.58
CA ASP A 44 -29.19 -6.74 -25.75
C ASP A 44 -28.72 -5.66 -24.76
N THR A 45 -28.50 -6.01 -23.49
CA THR A 45 -27.97 -5.09 -22.47
C THR A 45 -26.66 -4.46 -22.93
N TRP A 46 -25.80 -5.23 -23.60
CA TRP A 46 -24.53 -4.73 -24.12
C TRP A 46 -24.69 -3.76 -25.29
N PHE A 47 -25.85 -3.72 -25.97
CA PHE A 47 -26.14 -2.69 -26.96
C PHE A 47 -26.29 -1.32 -26.29
N SER A 48 -27.06 -1.23 -25.22
CA SER A 48 -27.20 0.03 -24.48
C SER A 48 -25.94 0.41 -23.70
N SER A 49 -25.26 -0.54 -23.05
CA SER A 49 -24.02 -0.25 -22.30
C SER A 49 -22.88 0.24 -23.20
N ALA A 50 -22.93 -0.08 -24.50
CA ALA A 50 -21.97 0.43 -25.48
C ALA A 50 -22.11 1.93 -25.76
N LEU A 51 -23.27 2.53 -25.48
CA LEU A 51 -23.51 3.96 -25.70
C LEU A 51 -23.08 4.83 -24.50
N TRP A 52 -22.68 4.20 -23.40
CA TRP A 52 -22.39 4.84 -22.11
C TRP A 52 -21.50 6.09 -22.17
N PRO A 53 -20.39 6.13 -22.93
CA PRO A 53 -19.45 7.27 -22.88
C PRO A 53 -20.02 8.60 -23.35
N PHE A 54 -21.14 8.59 -24.09
CA PHE A 54 -21.75 9.79 -24.65
C PHE A 54 -23.25 9.89 -24.31
N SER A 55 -23.96 8.77 -24.17
CA SER A 55 -25.38 8.78 -23.78
C SER A 55 -25.59 9.34 -22.37
N THR A 56 -24.62 9.17 -21.47
CA THR A 56 -24.67 9.75 -20.11
C THR A 56 -24.46 11.25 -20.09
N LEU A 57 -23.95 11.83 -21.18
CA LEU A 57 -23.70 13.26 -21.32
C LEU A 57 -24.84 13.96 -22.07
N GLY A 58 -25.92 13.26 -22.40
CA GLY A 58 -27.09 13.84 -23.08
C GLY A 58 -27.17 13.59 -24.58
N TRP A 59 -26.28 12.78 -25.15
CA TRP A 59 -26.45 12.28 -26.52
C TRP A 59 -27.79 11.51 -26.64
N PRO A 60 -28.57 11.67 -27.71
CA PRO A 60 -28.20 12.21 -29.03
C PRO A 60 -28.16 13.74 -29.17
N ASP A 61 -28.55 14.50 -28.16
CA ASP A 61 -28.51 15.95 -28.21
C ASP A 61 -27.07 16.50 -28.09
N GLN A 62 -26.85 17.71 -28.62
CA GLN A 62 -25.58 18.43 -28.51
C GLN A 62 -25.54 19.27 -27.24
N THR A 63 -25.31 18.61 -26.11
CA THR A 63 -25.23 19.27 -24.81
C THR A 63 -23.83 19.86 -24.55
N PRO A 64 -23.72 20.92 -23.72
CA PRO A 64 -22.43 21.42 -23.25
C PRO A 64 -21.58 20.38 -22.53
N GLU A 65 -22.20 19.45 -21.81
CA GLU A 65 -21.53 18.35 -21.11
C GLU A 65 -20.88 17.37 -22.08
N LEU A 66 -21.58 17.04 -23.18
CA LEU A 66 -21.05 16.18 -24.23
C LEU A 66 -19.84 16.83 -24.92
N ASP A 67 -19.92 18.12 -25.25
CA ASP A 67 -18.82 18.86 -25.86
C ASP A 67 -17.60 18.97 -24.94
N ARG A 68 -17.85 19.16 -23.63
CA ARG A 68 -16.79 19.35 -22.63
C ARG A 68 -16.10 18.05 -22.21
N HIS A 69 -16.85 16.96 -22.06
CA HIS A 69 -16.38 15.75 -21.38
C HIS A 69 -16.18 14.53 -22.30
N TYR A 70 -16.47 14.65 -23.60
CA TYR A 70 -16.19 13.62 -24.59
C TYR A 70 -15.04 14.05 -25.53
N PRO A 71 -13.99 13.22 -25.72
CA PRO A 71 -13.78 11.90 -25.11
C PRO A 71 -13.41 11.96 -23.63
N THR A 72 -13.65 10.87 -22.89
CA THR A 72 -13.29 10.79 -21.46
C THR A 72 -11.80 10.47 -21.27
N ASP A 73 -11.22 10.78 -20.10
CA ASP A 73 -9.79 10.58 -19.88
C ASP A 73 -9.41 9.10 -19.65
N VAL A 74 -10.09 8.41 -18.72
CA VAL A 74 -9.70 7.07 -18.27
C VAL A 74 -10.92 6.19 -18.05
N LEU A 75 -11.00 5.07 -18.77
CA LEU A 75 -11.93 3.99 -18.48
C LEU A 75 -11.28 2.95 -17.55
N VAL A 76 -11.81 2.81 -16.34
CA VAL A 76 -11.36 1.81 -15.35
C VAL A 76 -12.29 0.60 -15.37
N THR A 77 -11.76 -0.61 -15.65
CA THR A 77 -12.58 -1.83 -15.67
C THR A 77 -11.78 -3.12 -15.51
N GLY A 78 -12.47 -4.24 -15.31
CA GLY A 78 -11.88 -5.58 -15.27
C GLY A 78 -11.68 -6.17 -16.67
N PHE A 79 -10.72 -7.09 -16.80
CA PHE A 79 -10.41 -7.72 -18.09
C PHE A 79 -11.54 -8.61 -18.64
N ASP A 80 -12.46 -9.06 -17.78
CA ASP A 80 -13.54 -9.98 -18.10
C ASP A 80 -14.62 -9.38 -19.01
N ILE A 81 -14.70 -8.05 -19.12
CA ILE A 81 -15.66 -7.35 -19.96
C ILE A 81 -15.02 -6.50 -21.08
N ILE A 82 -13.76 -6.78 -21.44
CA ILE A 82 -13.08 -6.10 -22.55
C ILE A 82 -13.88 -6.21 -23.86
N PHE A 83 -14.28 -7.43 -24.25
CA PHE A 83 -15.00 -7.63 -25.51
C PHE A 83 -16.48 -7.24 -25.43
N PHE A 84 -17.11 -7.47 -24.28
CA PHE A 84 -18.54 -7.22 -24.12
C PHE A 84 -18.86 -5.73 -23.92
N TRP A 85 -17.93 -4.96 -23.35
CA TRP A 85 -18.16 -3.56 -23.00
C TRP A 85 -17.16 -2.61 -23.67
N VAL A 86 -15.87 -2.74 -23.39
CA VAL A 86 -14.84 -1.79 -23.86
C VAL A 86 -14.83 -1.72 -25.39
N ALA A 87 -14.73 -2.86 -26.06
CA ALA A 87 -14.71 -2.93 -27.52
C ALA A 87 -16.01 -2.39 -28.13
N ARG A 88 -17.16 -2.68 -27.51
CA ARG A 88 -18.45 -2.17 -28.00
C ARG A 88 -18.58 -0.66 -27.84
N MET A 89 -18.10 -0.10 -26.73
CA MET A 89 -18.01 1.36 -26.54
C MET A 89 -17.13 2.01 -27.59
N MET A 90 -15.98 1.41 -27.94
CA MET A 90 -15.13 1.90 -29.02
C MET A 90 -15.85 1.85 -30.37
N MET A 91 -16.51 0.73 -30.69
CA MET A 91 -17.27 0.60 -31.94
C MET A 91 -18.36 1.67 -32.05
N MET A 92 -19.16 1.88 -31.00
CA MET A 92 -20.24 2.85 -31.02
C MET A 92 -19.73 4.30 -30.98
N GLY A 93 -18.65 4.59 -30.24
CA GLY A 93 -18.00 5.90 -30.26
C GLY A 93 -17.44 6.25 -31.64
N LEU A 94 -16.70 5.35 -32.26
CA LEU A 94 -16.16 5.53 -33.62
C LEU A 94 -17.28 5.63 -34.66
N HIS A 95 -18.39 4.93 -34.46
CA HIS A 95 -19.52 4.98 -35.38
C HIS A 95 -20.35 6.26 -35.24
N PHE A 96 -20.82 6.61 -34.04
CA PHE A 96 -21.73 7.74 -33.83
C PHE A 96 -21.00 9.06 -33.64
N MET A 97 -19.93 9.06 -32.85
CA MET A 97 -19.20 10.28 -32.47
C MET A 97 -17.96 10.53 -33.33
N LYS A 98 -17.56 9.55 -34.16
CA LYS A 98 -16.39 9.60 -35.06
C LYS A 98 -15.06 9.83 -34.33
N LYS A 99 -14.99 9.49 -33.04
CA LYS A 99 -13.80 9.59 -32.19
C LYS A 99 -13.73 8.41 -31.22
N GLU A 100 -12.55 8.12 -30.73
CA GLU A 100 -12.36 7.17 -29.64
C GLU A 100 -13.06 7.69 -28.37
N PRO A 101 -13.81 6.87 -27.63
CA PRO A 101 -14.60 7.33 -26.48
C PRO A 101 -13.79 7.67 -25.22
N PHE A 102 -12.54 7.19 -25.14
CA PHE A 102 -11.66 7.40 -23.99
C PHE A 102 -10.20 7.48 -24.46
N HIS A 103 -9.36 8.26 -23.76
CA HIS A 103 -7.92 8.35 -24.02
C HIS A 103 -7.16 7.12 -23.49
N THR A 104 -7.46 6.70 -22.26
CA THR A 104 -6.77 5.58 -21.58
C THR A 104 -7.75 4.50 -21.14
N VAL A 105 -7.39 3.23 -21.29
CA VAL A 105 -8.09 2.09 -20.66
C VAL A 105 -7.21 1.51 -19.57
N TYR A 106 -7.64 1.65 -18.31
CA TYR A 106 -7.00 1.02 -17.17
C TYR A 106 -7.71 -0.30 -16.82
N ILE A 107 -7.04 -1.41 -17.12
CA ILE A 107 -7.55 -2.75 -16.82
C ILE A 107 -7.01 -3.18 -15.46
N HIS A 108 -7.89 -3.37 -14.47
CA HIS A 108 -7.51 -3.91 -13.18
C HIS A 108 -7.73 -5.42 -13.11
N ALA A 109 -6.99 -6.08 -12.21
CA ALA A 109 -7.17 -7.51 -11.96
C ALA A 109 -8.48 -7.80 -11.21
N LEU A 110 -8.90 -9.06 -11.20
CA LEU A 110 -10.11 -9.47 -10.49
C LEU A 110 -9.80 -9.81 -9.04
N VAL A 111 -10.76 -9.51 -8.17
CA VAL A 111 -10.71 -9.95 -6.77
C VAL A 111 -11.12 -11.42 -6.70
N ARG A 112 -10.30 -12.21 -6.02
CA ARG A 112 -10.47 -13.63 -5.76
C ARG A 112 -10.61 -13.85 -4.26
N ASP A 113 -11.14 -15.00 -3.88
CA ASP A 113 -11.10 -15.43 -2.48
C ASP A 113 -9.64 -15.70 -2.03
N GLU A 114 -9.47 -16.00 -0.74
CA GLU A 114 -8.17 -16.30 -0.12
C GLU A 114 -7.43 -17.45 -0.81
N LYS A 115 -8.18 -18.39 -1.40
CA LYS A 115 -7.67 -19.56 -2.13
C LYS A 115 -7.41 -19.27 -3.62
N GLY A 116 -7.65 -18.05 -4.09
CA GLY A 116 -7.46 -17.63 -5.48
C GLY A 116 -8.57 -18.03 -6.43
N GLN A 117 -9.73 -18.50 -5.92
CA GLN A 117 -10.86 -18.84 -6.77
C GLN A 117 -11.70 -17.61 -7.12
N LYS A 118 -12.35 -17.64 -8.30
CA LYS A 118 -13.37 -16.63 -8.65
C LYS A 118 -14.44 -16.61 -7.56
N MET A 119 -14.71 -15.42 -7.01
CA MET A 119 -15.84 -15.23 -6.12
C MET A 119 -17.15 -15.39 -6.91
N SER A 120 -18.07 -16.21 -6.40
CA SER A 120 -19.38 -16.43 -7.03
C SER A 120 -20.40 -16.90 -6.01
N LYS A 121 -21.65 -16.44 -6.14
CA LYS A 121 -22.74 -16.85 -5.24
C LYS A 121 -22.91 -18.36 -5.19
N SER A 122 -22.75 -19.07 -6.30
CA SER A 122 -22.84 -20.53 -6.39
C SER A 122 -21.77 -21.28 -5.59
N LYS A 123 -20.61 -20.66 -5.35
CA LYS A 123 -19.52 -21.25 -4.57
C LYS A 123 -19.56 -20.87 -3.08
N GLY A 124 -20.44 -19.93 -2.69
CA GLY A 124 -20.53 -19.44 -1.31
C GLY A 124 -19.28 -18.71 -0.82
N ASN A 125 -18.38 -18.30 -1.71
CA ASN A 125 -17.10 -17.64 -1.40
C ASN A 125 -17.13 -16.13 -1.70
N VAL A 126 -18.33 -15.53 -1.73
CA VAL A 126 -18.48 -14.08 -1.92
C VAL A 126 -18.23 -13.40 -0.57
N ILE A 127 -17.35 -12.41 -0.57
CA ILE A 127 -17.15 -11.52 0.57
C ILE A 127 -17.91 -10.24 0.26
N ASP A 128 -18.90 -9.90 1.08
CA ASP A 128 -19.61 -8.62 0.93
C ASP A 128 -18.67 -7.49 1.39
N PRO A 129 -18.40 -6.47 0.55
CA PRO A 129 -17.59 -5.33 0.97
C PRO A 129 -18.19 -4.60 2.19
N LEU A 130 -19.51 -4.62 2.38
CA LEU A 130 -20.15 -3.96 3.51
C LEU A 130 -19.82 -4.64 4.84
N ASP A 131 -19.71 -5.98 4.86
CA ASP A 131 -19.30 -6.74 6.05
C ASP A 131 -17.87 -6.36 6.46
N LEU A 132 -16.97 -6.20 5.48
CA LEU A 132 -15.60 -5.76 5.71
C LEU A 132 -15.54 -4.31 6.19
N ILE A 133 -16.37 -3.44 5.63
CA ILE A 133 -16.46 -2.02 6.02
C ILE A 133 -16.96 -1.91 7.47
N GLU A 134 -17.99 -2.67 7.85
CA GLU A 134 -18.51 -2.68 9.22
C GLU A 134 -17.45 -3.15 10.22
N LYS A 135 -16.68 -4.18 9.86
CA LYS A 135 -15.68 -4.79 10.74
C LYS A 135 -14.38 -4.00 10.84
N TYR A 136 -13.91 -3.41 9.73
CA TYR A 136 -12.56 -2.84 9.62
C TYR A 136 -12.52 -1.38 9.19
N GLY A 137 -13.62 -0.83 8.69
CA GLY A 137 -13.73 0.53 8.17
C GLY A 137 -13.52 0.64 6.66
N ALA A 138 -14.17 1.62 6.04
CA ALA A 138 -14.10 1.87 4.60
C ALA A 138 -12.68 2.20 4.12
N ASP A 139 -11.94 3.00 4.89
CA ASP A 139 -10.57 3.36 4.55
C ASP A 139 -9.62 2.16 4.56
N ALA A 140 -9.80 1.23 5.49
CA ALA A 140 -9.00 0.01 5.54
C ALA A 140 -9.23 -0.84 4.29
N LEU A 141 -10.49 -1.01 3.87
CA LEU A 141 -10.83 -1.75 2.64
C LEU A 141 -10.28 -1.05 1.40
N ARG A 142 -10.45 0.28 1.28
CA ARG A 142 -9.93 1.07 0.16
C ARG A 142 -8.41 0.97 0.05
N PHE A 143 -7.70 1.13 1.16
CA PHE A 143 -6.25 1.03 1.18
C PHE A 143 -5.79 -0.38 0.79
N THR A 144 -6.47 -1.42 1.30
CA THR A 144 -6.20 -2.81 0.93
C THR A 144 -6.32 -3.02 -0.57
N LEU A 145 -7.46 -2.61 -1.16
CA LEU A 145 -7.70 -2.78 -2.60
C LEU A 145 -6.67 -2.01 -3.43
N THR A 146 -6.32 -0.80 -3.02
CA THR A 146 -5.34 0.05 -3.70
C THR A 146 -3.94 -0.56 -3.66
N ALA A 147 -3.47 -0.98 -2.48
CA ALA A 147 -2.16 -1.57 -2.28
C ALA A 147 -1.98 -2.90 -3.03
N PHE A 148 -3.08 -3.64 -3.26
CA PHE A 148 -3.06 -4.89 -4.00
C PHE A 148 -3.48 -4.75 -5.47
N ALA A 149 -3.80 -3.54 -5.97
CA ALA A 149 -4.18 -3.30 -7.36
C ALA A 149 -3.00 -3.40 -8.36
N ALA A 150 -1.96 -4.16 -8.04
CA ALA A 150 -0.81 -4.36 -8.91
C ALA A 150 -1.21 -5.05 -10.22
N GLN A 151 -0.72 -4.51 -11.33
CA GLN A 151 -1.04 -5.00 -12.67
C GLN A 151 -0.57 -6.44 -12.89
N GLY A 152 -1.40 -7.24 -13.58
CA GLY A 152 -1.06 -8.60 -13.99
C GLY A 152 -1.19 -9.70 -12.93
N ARG A 153 -1.69 -9.42 -11.73
CA ARG A 153 -1.96 -10.43 -10.70
C ARG A 153 -3.34 -10.25 -10.08
N ASP A 154 -4.09 -11.35 -9.99
CA ASP A 154 -5.36 -11.37 -9.28
C ASP A 154 -5.19 -11.02 -7.80
N VAL A 155 -6.13 -10.23 -7.27
CA VAL A 155 -6.13 -9.82 -5.87
C VAL A 155 -6.74 -10.92 -5.03
N LYS A 156 -5.91 -11.70 -4.32
CA LYS A 156 -6.39 -12.64 -3.30
C LYS A 156 -6.83 -11.84 -2.08
N MET A 157 -8.15 -11.68 -1.90
CA MET A 157 -8.67 -10.95 -0.75
C MET A 157 -8.73 -11.87 0.47
N SER A 158 -8.17 -11.42 1.59
CA SER A 158 -8.29 -12.07 2.89
C SER A 158 -8.66 -11.04 3.94
N GLU A 159 -9.45 -11.44 4.93
CA GLU A 159 -9.82 -10.54 6.04
C GLU A 159 -8.57 -10.06 6.80
N SER A 160 -7.56 -10.92 6.94
CA SER A 160 -6.28 -10.59 7.58
C SER A 160 -5.53 -9.46 6.89
N ARG A 161 -5.67 -9.29 5.57
CA ARG A 161 -5.07 -8.16 4.84
C ARG A 161 -5.78 -6.85 5.17
N VAL A 162 -7.11 -6.88 5.24
CA VAL A 162 -7.92 -5.72 5.62
C VAL A 162 -7.64 -5.30 7.06
N GLU A 163 -7.51 -6.28 7.97
CA GLU A 163 -7.09 -6.05 9.35
C GLU A 163 -5.73 -5.36 9.45
N GLY A 164 -4.75 -5.77 8.63
CA GLY A 164 -3.44 -5.13 8.55
C GLY A 164 -3.53 -3.63 8.24
N TYR A 165 -4.38 -3.24 7.29
CA TYR A 165 -4.56 -1.83 6.94
C TYR A 165 -5.51 -1.07 7.88
N ARG A 166 -6.39 -1.76 8.61
CA ARG A 166 -7.08 -1.17 9.77
C ARG A 166 -6.08 -0.78 10.87
N ASN A 167 -5.05 -1.60 11.09
CA ASN A 167 -3.97 -1.25 12.01
C ASN A 167 -3.16 -0.05 11.52
N PHE A 168 -2.95 0.10 10.22
CA PHE A 168 -2.34 1.30 9.64
C PHE A 168 -3.20 2.55 9.88
N CYS A 169 -4.51 2.45 9.64
CA CYS A 169 -5.47 3.51 9.96
C CYS A 169 -5.41 3.91 11.44
N THR A 170 -5.31 2.92 12.34
CA THR A 170 -5.15 3.16 13.79
C THR A 170 -3.81 3.82 14.11
N LYS A 171 -2.73 3.46 13.41
CA LYS A 171 -1.41 4.06 13.58
C LYS A 171 -1.42 5.56 13.21
N ILE A 172 -2.15 5.95 12.17
CA ILE A 172 -2.34 7.37 11.78
C ILE A 172 -3.04 8.14 12.92
N TRP A 173 -4.11 7.59 13.48
CA TRP A 173 -4.80 8.16 14.65
C TRP A 173 -3.87 8.31 15.85
N ASN A 174 -3.07 7.28 16.16
CA ASN A 174 -2.12 7.32 17.26
C ASN A 174 -1.05 8.40 17.05
N ALA A 175 -0.57 8.56 15.82
CA ALA A 175 0.38 9.61 15.47
C ALA A 175 -0.22 11.00 15.64
N ALA A 176 -1.48 11.19 15.23
CA ALA A 176 -2.21 12.45 15.44
C ALA A 176 -2.41 12.77 16.91
N ARG A 177 -2.84 11.79 17.72
CA ARG A 177 -2.97 11.94 19.18
C ARG A 177 -1.63 12.23 19.86
N PHE A 178 -0.56 11.58 19.42
CA PHE A 178 0.78 11.89 19.93
C PHE A 178 1.20 13.33 19.62
N CYS A 179 0.94 13.82 18.41
CA CYS A 179 1.21 15.21 18.04
C CYS A 179 0.38 16.19 18.88
N GLU A 180 -0.91 15.92 19.07
CA GLU A 180 -1.82 16.70 19.92
C GLU A 180 -1.31 16.78 21.37
N MET A 181 -0.95 15.64 21.98
CA MET A 181 -0.41 15.58 23.34
C MET A 181 0.90 16.35 23.52
N ASN A 182 1.66 16.56 22.44
CA ASN A 182 2.91 17.32 22.45
C ASN A 182 2.72 18.78 21.98
N GLU A 183 1.48 19.26 21.89
CA GLU A 183 1.14 20.64 21.48
C GLU A 183 1.63 20.98 20.06
N CYS A 184 1.61 19.99 19.16
CA CYS A 184 1.91 20.21 17.74
C CYS A 184 0.67 20.80 17.05
N THR A 185 0.58 22.13 17.02
CA THR A 185 -0.54 22.86 16.43
C THR A 185 -0.28 23.24 14.98
N VAL A 186 -1.31 23.19 14.14
CA VAL A 186 -1.23 23.65 12.75
C VAL A 186 -0.91 25.14 12.72
N ASP A 187 0.07 25.51 11.90
CA ASP A 187 0.43 26.89 11.59
C ASP A 187 0.41 27.08 10.06
N PRO A 188 -0.59 27.83 9.52
CA PRO A 188 -0.69 28.09 8.08
C PRO A 188 0.50 28.86 7.51
N GLU A 189 1.25 29.59 8.33
CA GLU A 189 2.39 30.41 7.91
C GLU A 189 3.73 29.68 8.09
N PHE A 190 3.70 28.41 8.51
CA PHE A 190 4.92 27.63 8.70
C PHE A 190 5.68 27.45 7.39
N ASN A 191 6.95 27.86 7.39
CA ASN A 191 7.85 27.67 6.27
C ASN A 191 8.74 26.43 6.51
N PRO A 192 8.59 25.33 5.75
CA PRO A 192 9.42 24.13 5.93
C PRO A 192 10.92 24.38 5.66
N LYS A 193 11.29 25.48 4.99
CA LYS A 193 12.70 25.83 4.73
C LYS A 193 13.38 26.58 5.87
N SER A 194 12.64 27.06 6.87
CA SER A 194 13.21 27.88 7.95
C SER A 194 13.70 27.07 9.15
N VAL A 195 13.65 25.73 9.09
CA VAL A 195 14.05 24.85 10.19
C VAL A 195 15.57 24.65 10.24
N ASN A 196 16.12 24.57 11.46
CA ASN A 196 17.56 24.49 11.72
C ASN A 196 18.00 23.14 12.27
N SER A 197 17.10 22.34 12.85
CA SER A 197 17.43 21.00 13.32
C SER A 197 17.64 20.04 12.16
N THR A 198 18.70 19.23 12.21
CA THR A 198 18.95 18.15 11.24
C THR A 198 17.77 17.18 11.17
N LEU A 199 17.15 16.87 12.31
CA LEU A 199 15.97 16.01 12.37
C LEU A 199 14.77 16.58 11.60
N ASN A 200 14.55 17.90 11.72
CA ASN A 200 13.41 18.57 11.08
C ASN A 200 13.64 18.75 9.57
N ARG A 201 14.86 19.11 9.16
CA ARG A 201 15.23 19.14 7.73
C ARG A 201 15.09 17.76 7.08
N TRP A 202 15.52 16.72 7.78
CA TRP A 202 15.39 15.34 7.30
C TRP A 202 13.93 14.95 7.03
N ILE A 203 13.02 15.10 8.00
CA ILE A 203 11.63 14.67 7.78
C ILE A 203 10.92 15.48 6.70
N ILE A 204 11.26 16.77 6.55
CA ILE A 204 10.75 17.63 5.47
C ILE A 204 11.23 17.13 4.12
N GLY A 205 12.50 16.75 3.99
CA GLY A 205 13.03 16.10 2.79
C GLY A 205 12.30 14.78 2.49
N LYS A 206 12.03 13.96 3.52
CA LYS A 206 11.27 12.70 3.36
C LYS A 206 9.82 12.91 2.94
N VAL A 207 9.17 14.01 3.33
CA VAL A 207 7.86 14.39 2.78
C VAL A 207 7.96 14.67 1.28
N ALA A 208 8.95 15.46 0.84
CA ALA A 208 9.14 15.77 -0.58
C ALA A 208 9.44 14.52 -1.41
N GLU A 209 10.26 13.60 -0.90
CA GLU A 209 10.51 12.30 -1.54
C GLU A 209 9.23 11.46 -1.66
N ALA A 210 8.41 11.40 -0.59
CA ALA A 210 7.18 10.63 -0.58
C ALA A 210 6.11 11.22 -1.51
N GLU A 211 5.97 12.55 -1.56
CA GLU A 211 5.09 13.27 -2.48
C GLU A 211 5.50 12.97 -3.93
N ALA A 212 6.77 13.18 -4.29
CA ALA A 212 7.26 12.96 -5.64
C ALA A 212 7.07 11.50 -6.11
N GLN A 213 7.33 10.51 -5.24
CA GLN A 213 7.08 9.10 -5.53
C GLN A 213 5.59 8.81 -5.74
N THR A 214 4.74 9.37 -4.89
CA THR A 214 3.28 9.21 -4.96
C THR A 214 2.72 9.84 -6.23
N SER A 215 3.11 11.07 -6.54
CA SER A 215 2.70 11.81 -7.75
C SER A 215 3.13 11.08 -9.02
N ALA A 216 4.38 10.59 -9.08
CA ALA A 216 4.86 9.80 -10.21
C ALA A 216 4.10 8.47 -10.36
N ALA A 217 3.73 7.82 -9.26
CA ALA A 217 2.94 6.59 -9.28
C ALA A 217 1.50 6.83 -9.74
N LEU A 218 0.84 7.89 -9.25
CA LEU A 218 -0.52 8.27 -9.66
C LEU A 218 -0.57 8.64 -11.15
N ALA A 219 0.38 9.45 -11.63
CA ALA A 219 0.49 9.82 -13.04
C ALA A 219 0.70 8.60 -13.96
N ALA A 220 1.35 7.56 -13.45
CA ALA A 220 1.57 6.29 -14.16
C ALA A 220 0.46 5.24 -13.94
N TYR A 221 -0.64 5.59 -13.26
CA TYR A 221 -1.71 4.67 -12.85
C TYR A 221 -1.22 3.47 -12.00
N ARG A 222 -0.09 3.61 -11.31
CA ARG A 222 0.49 2.61 -10.40
C ARG A 222 0.00 2.84 -8.98
N PHE A 223 -1.30 2.67 -8.76
CA PHE A 223 -1.94 2.96 -7.47
C PHE A 223 -1.38 2.13 -6.30
N ASN A 224 -0.93 0.90 -6.59
CA ASN A 224 -0.27 0.05 -5.60
C ASN A 224 1.09 0.62 -5.15
N ASP A 225 1.84 1.23 -6.07
CA ASP A 225 3.12 1.88 -5.77
C ASP A 225 2.89 3.16 -4.94
N ALA A 226 1.85 3.93 -5.28
CA ALA A 226 1.43 5.11 -4.50
C ALA A 226 1.07 4.72 -3.06
N ALA A 227 0.22 3.70 -2.88
CA ALA A 227 -0.13 3.19 -1.54
C ALA A 227 1.10 2.68 -0.77
N SER A 228 2.04 2.01 -1.45
CA SER A 228 3.26 1.49 -0.83
C SER A 228 4.19 2.62 -0.37
N ALA A 229 4.38 3.65 -1.19
CA ALA A 229 5.19 4.83 -0.84
C ALA A 229 4.61 5.56 0.39
N LEU A 230 3.29 5.79 0.39
CA LEU A 230 2.61 6.44 1.50
C LEU A 230 2.67 5.62 2.79
N TYR A 231 2.48 4.30 2.71
CA TYR A 231 2.63 3.41 3.86
C TYR A 231 4.06 3.47 4.42
N ALA A 232 5.08 3.34 3.56
CA ALA A 232 6.49 3.34 3.95
C ALA A 232 6.90 4.68 4.59
N PHE A 233 6.42 5.79 4.06
CA PHE A 233 6.67 7.11 4.64
C PHE A 233 5.94 7.28 5.98
N THR A 234 4.61 7.13 6.01
CA THR A 234 3.80 7.41 7.19
C THR A 234 4.15 6.48 8.35
N TRP A 235 4.17 5.16 8.13
CA TRP A 235 4.49 4.21 9.19
C TRP A 235 6.00 4.10 9.38
N GLY A 236 6.73 3.75 8.31
CA GLY A 236 8.13 3.36 8.37
C GLY A 236 9.10 4.50 8.60
N THR A 237 8.73 5.75 8.29
CA THR A 237 9.62 6.92 8.45
C THR A 237 9.11 7.88 9.53
N PHE A 238 7.88 8.37 9.39
CA PHE A 238 7.32 9.33 10.33
C PHE A 238 7.06 8.70 11.70
N CYS A 239 6.29 7.62 11.75
CA CYS A 239 5.90 7.04 13.02
C CYS A 239 7.03 6.29 13.74
N ASP A 240 7.77 5.45 13.02
CA ASP A 240 8.74 4.54 13.63
C ASP A 240 10.08 5.23 13.96
N TRP A 241 10.39 6.35 13.29
CA TRP A 241 11.65 7.09 13.49
C TRP A 241 11.44 8.52 13.92
N TYR A 242 10.81 9.37 13.09
CA TYR A 242 10.74 10.80 13.39
C TYR A 242 10.08 11.09 14.74
N LEU A 243 8.93 10.49 15.04
CA LEU A 243 8.27 10.70 16.33
C LEU A 243 9.10 10.16 17.50
N GLU A 244 9.83 9.04 17.33
CA GLU A 244 10.74 8.51 18.35
C GLU A 244 11.96 9.42 18.59
N PHE A 245 12.49 10.00 17.52
CA PHE A 245 13.61 10.95 17.55
C PHE A 245 13.19 12.31 18.13
N ALA A 246 11.92 12.71 17.95
CA ALA A 246 11.37 13.95 18.47
C ALA A 246 11.04 13.89 19.98
N LYS A 247 10.77 12.70 20.55
CA LYS A 247 10.42 12.54 21.98
C LYS A 247 11.40 13.22 22.95
N PRO A 248 12.73 13.04 22.84
CA PRO A 248 13.69 13.72 23.71
C PRO A 248 13.65 15.24 23.54
N VAL A 249 13.37 15.75 22.33
CA VAL A 249 13.25 17.18 22.07
C VAL A 249 12.03 17.75 22.80
N PHE A 250 10.87 17.08 22.71
CA PHE A 250 9.66 17.49 23.44
C PHE A 250 9.84 17.44 24.96
N ALA A 251 10.63 16.49 25.47
CA ALA A 251 10.91 16.32 26.89
C ALA A 251 12.05 17.21 27.42
N GLY A 252 12.88 17.82 26.55
CA GLY A 252 14.06 18.62 26.93
C GLY A 252 13.72 19.99 27.50
N ASP A 253 14.71 20.87 27.64
CA ASP A 253 14.51 22.25 28.17
C ASP A 253 14.69 23.35 27.10
N ASP A 254 15.16 23.00 25.90
CA ASP A 254 15.34 23.96 24.81
C ASP A 254 13.98 24.34 24.17
N ALA A 255 13.48 25.51 24.55
CA ALA A 255 12.21 26.03 24.06
C ALA A 255 12.19 26.27 22.53
N ALA A 256 13.32 26.67 21.93
CA ALA A 256 13.40 26.94 20.50
C ALA A 256 13.34 25.62 19.70
N ALA A 257 14.12 24.61 20.12
CA ALA A 257 14.08 23.29 19.50
C ALA A 257 12.70 22.63 19.62
N LYS A 258 12.01 22.79 20.77
CA LYS A 258 10.62 22.32 20.95
C LYS A 258 9.66 23.00 19.99
N ALA A 259 9.70 24.32 19.92
CA ALA A 259 8.79 25.08 19.05
C ALA A 259 8.97 24.68 17.58
N GLU A 260 10.22 24.60 17.11
CA GLU A 260 10.54 24.18 15.73
C GLU A 260 10.05 22.75 15.45
N THR A 261 10.28 21.81 16.37
CA THR A 261 9.89 20.40 16.19
C THR A 261 8.37 20.20 16.25
N ARG A 262 7.66 20.96 17.09
CA ARG A 262 6.19 20.96 17.15
C ARG A 262 5.57 21.45 15.85
N ALA A 263 6.06 22.58 15.33
CA ALA A 263 5.60 23.14 14.06
C ALA A 263 5.90 22.19 12.90
N THR A 264 7.11 21.62 12.86
CA THR A 264 7.50 20.63 11.85
C THR A 264 6.62 19.38 11.93
N ALA A 265 6.41 18.80 13.11
CA ALA A 265 5.57 17.61 13.28
C ALA A 265 4.10 17.87 12.87
N ALA A 266 3.56 19.04 13.19
CA ALA A 266 2.21 19.43 12.78
C ALA A 266 2.09 19.56 11.26
N TRP A 267 3.08 20.18 10.61
CA TRP A 267 3.14 20.31 9.15
C TRP A 267 3.28 18.96 8.46
N VAL A 268 4.21 18.10 8.90
CA VAL A 268 4.40 16.76 8.33
C VAL A 268 3.12 15.93 8.43
N LEU A 269 2.40 15.99 9.55
CA LEU A 269 1.14 15.28 9.72
C LEU A 269 0.03 15.82 8.79
N ASP A 270 0.00 17.13 8.50
CA ASP A 270 -0.88 17.68 7.46
C ASP A 270 -0.54 17.09 6.08
N GLN A 271 0.75 16.96 5.76
CA GLN A 271 1.16 16.39 4.47
C GLN A 271 0.80 14.91 4.36
N ILE A 272 0.95 14.15 5.43
CA ILE A 272 0.47 12.76 5.49
C ILE A 272 -1.03 12.68 5.20
N VAL A 273 -1.82 13.54 5.84
CA VAL A 273 -3.28 13.59 5.69
C VAL A 273 -3.67 13.96 4.27
N ILE A 274 -3.03 14.97 3.67
CA ILE A 274 -3.26 15.38 2.27
C ILE A 274 -2.94 14.26 1.29
N LEU A 275 -1.75 13.67 1.39
CA LEU A 275 -1.28 12.66 0.44
C LEU A 275 -2.06 11.34 0.54
N LEU A 276 -2.56 10.99 1.72
CA LEU A 276 -3.38 9.79 1.93
C LEU A 276 -4.85 9.96 1.49
N HIS A 277 -5.35 11.19 1.37
CA HIS A 277 -6.77 11.47 1.16
C HIS A 277 -7.40 10.76 -0.05
N PRO A 278 -6.74 10.63 -1.23
CA PRO A 278 -7.31 9.87 -2.35
C PRO A 278 -7.62 8.40 -2.03
N ILE A 279 -6.94 7.82 -1.03
CA ILE A 279 -7.06 6.42 -0.65
C ILE A 279 -7.88 6.25 0.63
N ILE A 280 -7.66 7.10 1.64
CA ILE A 280 -8.23 7.07 3.00
C ILE A 280 -9.03 8.36 3.24
N PRO A 281 -10.14 8.65 2.53
CA PRO A 281 -10.78 9.95 2.63
C PRO A 281 -11.45 10.23 3.98
N PHE A 282 -11.97 9.23 4.70
CA PHE A 282 -12.79 9.51 5.88
C PHE A 282 -11.94 9.91 7.09
N ILE A 283 -10.93 9.11 7.42
CA ILE A 283 -10.01 9.41 8.53
C ILE A 283 -9.20 10.68 8.25
N THR A 284 -8.76 10.89 7.01
CA THR A 284 -7.97 12.07 6.67
C THR A 284 -8.80 13.35 6.74
N GLU A 285 -10.05 13.35 6.29
CA GLU A 285 -10.96 14.49 6.42
C GLU A 285 -11.24 14.81 7.91
N GLU A 286 -11.54 13.80 8.72
CA GLU A 286 -11.77 13.98 10.16
C GLU A 286 -10.53 14.56 10.87
N LEU A 287 -9.34 14.04 10.56
CA LEU A 287 -8.08 14.56 11.12
C LEU A 287 -7.76 15.98 10.61
N TRP A 288 -8.17 16.31 9.39
CA TRP A 288 -8.00 17.65 8.84
C TRP A 288 -8.84 18.67 9.59
N GLU A 289 -10.13 18.36 9.83
CA GLU A 289 -11.08 19.23 10.52
C GLU A 289 -10.77 19.41 12.01
N THR A 290 -10.38 18.33 12.69
CA THR A 290 -10.21 18.34 14.16
C THR A 290 -8.90 18.97 14.64
N ARG A 291 -7.90 19.13 13.77
CA ARG A 291 -6.55 19.57 14.16
C ARG A 291 -6.29 21.08 14.10
N GLY A 292 -7.24 21.87 13.59
CA GLY A 292 -7.10 23.32 13.52
C GLY A 292 -8.09 23.95 12.56
N ALA A 293 -8.18 25.28 12.57
CA ALA A 293 -9.03 26.01 11.63
C ALA A 293 -8.52 25.81 10.18
N ARG A 294 -9.41 25.46 9.27
CA ARG A 294 -9.11 25.22 7.85
C ARG A 294 -9.89 26.18 6.97
N ALA A 295 -9.26 26.65 5.89
CA ALA A 295 -9.94 27.51 4.91
C ALA A 295 -11.00 26.74 4.11
N GLN A 296 -10.80 25.43 3.92
CA GLN A 296 -11.66 24.56 3.14
C GLN A 296 -11.50 23.09 3.58
N PRO A 297 -12.49 22.24 3.23
CA PRO A 297 -12.38 20.80 3.38
C PRO A 297 -11.14 20.23 2.66
N LEU A 298 -10.63 19.11 3.15
CA LEU A 298 -9.46 18.44 2.59
C LEU A 298 -9.70 18.00 1.14
N ILE A 299 -10.89 17.47 0.84
CA ILE A 299 -11.28 17.08 -0.52
C ILE A 299 -11.17 18.21 -1.56
N SER A 300 -11.23 19.47 -1.12
CA SER A 300 -11.10 20.66 -1.98
C SER A 300 -9.70 21.27 -1.96
N THR A 301 -8.76 20.65 -1.25
CA THR A 301 -7.40 21.17 -1.08
C THR A 301 -6.51 20.81 -2.27
N PRO A 302 -5.71 21.77 -2.80
CA PRO A 302 -4.79 21.48 -3.89
C PRO A 302 -3.82 20.36 -3.52
N TRP A 303 -3.50 19.53 -4.51
CA TRP A 303 -2.41 18.58 -4.37
C TRP A 303 -1.10 19.36 -4.13
N PRO A 304 -0.29 18.96 -3.14
CA PRO A 304 0.94 19.66 -2.84
C PRO A 304 1.99 19.34 -3.91
N GLU A 305 2.78 20.35 -4.29
CA GLU A 305 3.94 20.18 -5.16
C GLU A 305 5.17 20.64 -4.40
N TYR A 306 6.05 19.70 -4.05
CA TYR A 306 7.28 19.99 -3.34
C TYR A 306 8.47 19.97 -4.28
N GLY A 307 9.21 21.08 -4.31
CA GLY A 307 10.46 21.16 -5.05
C GLY A 307 11.55 20.30 -4.40
N ALA A 308 12.50 19.86 -5.22
CA ALA A 308 13.72 19.17 -4.77
C ALA A 308 14.57 20.03 -3.80
N ASP A 309 14.27 21.32 -3.68
CA ASP A 309 14.90 22.26 -2.75
C ASP A 309 14.46 22.08 -1.29
N LEU A 310 13.45 21.26 -1.01
CA LEU A 310 13.14 20.78 0.34
C LEU A 310 14.01 19.59 0.77
N ILE A 311 14.73 18.95 -0.16
CA ILE A 311 15.56 17.79 0.13
C ILE A 311 16.95 18.27 0.56
N ASP A 312 17.24 18.13 1.85
CA ASP A 312 18.58 18.36 2.40
C ASP A 312 19.38 17.04 2.37
N ALA A 313 20.32 16.94 1.42
CA ALA A 313 21.13 15.75 1.21
C ALA A 313 22.02 15.41 2.42
N ASP A 314 22.50 16.41 3.16
CA ASP A 314 23.37 16.21 4.32
C ASP A 314 22.54 15.69 5.50
N ALA A 315 21.36 16.29 5.74
CA ALA A 315 20.44 15.82 6.77
C ALA A 315 19.93 14.40 6.48
N ASN A 316 19.65 14.09 5.21
CA ASN A 316 19.31 12.74 4.75
C ASN A 316 20.43 11.76 5.01
N ALA A 317 21.65 12.04 4.56
CA ALA A 317 22.79 11.16 4.76
C ALA A 317 23.03 10.85 6.25
N GLU A 318 22.97 11.88 7.10
CA GLU A 318 23.20 11.73 8.54
C GLU A 318 22.09 10.92 9.21
N MET A 319 20.82 11.29 9.03
CA MET A 319 19.70 10.64 9.73
C MET A 319 19.39 9.25 9.16
N ASP A 320 19.51 9.04 7.85
CA ASP A 320 19.33 7.72 7.23
C ASP A 320 20.44 6.75 7.68
N TRP A 321 21.67 7.23 7.90
CA TRP A 321 22.73 6.42 8.49
C TRP A 321 22.39 6.00 9.93
N VAL A 322 21.89 6.92 10.77
CA VAL A 322 21.43 6.60 12.14
C VAL A 322 20.31 5.56 12.13
N VAL A 323 19.33 5.71 11.24
CA VAL A 323 18.23 4.75 11.06
C VAL A 323 18.76 3.37 10.64
N ARG A 324 19.65 3.30 9.65
CA ARG A 324 20.26 2.05 9.18
C ARG A 324 21.08 1.38 10.29
N LEU A 325 21.90 2.12 11.02
CA LEU A 325 22.66 1.62 12.16
C LEU A 325 21.76 0.99 13.22
N ILE A 326 20.73 1.70 13.67
CA ILE A 326 19.82 1.18 14.71
C ILE A 326 19.07 -0.06 14.20
N SER A 327 18.63 -0.04 12.93
CA SER A 327 17.93 -1.16 12.30
C SER A 327 18.80 -2.41 12.23
N GLN A 328 20.05 -2.24 11.80
CA GLN A 328 21.03 -3.32 11.71
C GLN A 328 21.34 -3.92 13.08
N ILE A 329 21.53 -3.08 14.10
CA ILE A 329 21.74 -3.57 15.47
C ILE A 329 20.52 -4.35 15.98
N ARG A 330 19.30 -3.85 15.72
CA ARG A 330 18.06 -4.56 16.09
C ARG A 330 17.94 -5.90 15.37
N ALA A 331 18.28 -5.95 14.08
CA ALA A 331 18.28 -7.16 13.28
C ALA A 331 19.28 -8.18 13.84
N VAL A 332 20.55 -7.79 14.02
CA VAL A 332 21.58 -8.67 14.59
C VAL A 332 21.18 -9.18 15.97
N ARG A 333 20.60 -8.33 16.82
CA ARG A 333 20.11 -8.77 18.14
C ARG A 333 18.99 -9.80 18.05
N ALA A 334 18.04 -9.61 17.14
CA ALA A 334 16.95 -10.55 16.93
C ALA A 334 17.46 -11.88 16.37
N GLU A 335 18.37 -11.84 15.39
CA GLU A 335 19.00 -13.01 14.79
C GLU A 335 19.82 -13.81 15.80
N MET A 336 20.57 -13.11 16.67
CA MET A 336 21.38 -13.71 17.73
C MET A 336 20.56 -14.02 18.99
N ASN A 337 19.24 -13.87 18.94
CA ASN A 337 18.33 -14.15 20.05
C ASN A 337 18.73 -13.43 21.37
N VAL A 338 19.32 -12.23 21.24
CA VAL A 338 19.69 -11.40 22.39
C VAL A 338 18.41 -10.98 23.11
N PRO A 339 18.32 -11.15 24.44
CA PRO A 339 17.12 -10.80 25.19
C PRO A 339 16.65 -9.36 24.89
N PRO A 340 15.35 -9.12 24.62
CA PRO A 340 14.87 -7.80 24.18
C PRO A 340 15.17 -6.65 25.16
N GLY A 341 15.28 -6.94 26.45
CA GLY A 341 15.61 -5.98 27.51
C GLY A 341 17.10 -5.81 27.80
N ALA A 342 17.97 -6.68 27.27
CA ALA A 342 19.41 -6.63 27.56
C ALA A 342 20.02 -5.34 26.98
N LYS A 343 21.05 -4.80 27.64
CA LYS A 343 21.85 -3.70 27.09
C LYS A 343 23.25 -4.19 26.79
N ILE A 344 23.67 -4.06 25.53
CA ILE A 344 25.00 -4.46 25.05
C ILE A 344 25.79 -3.23 24.62
N PRO A 345 27.13 -3.23 24.74
CA PRO A 345 27.93 -2.17 24.16
C PRO A 345 27.94 -2.29 22.63
N MET A 346 28.21 -1.18 21.95
CA MET A 346 28.51 -1.14 20.53
C MET A 346 29.87 -0.49 20.32
N LEU A 347 30.68 -1.08 19.46
CA LEU A 347 31.96 -0.52 19.06
C LEU A 347 31.98 -0.31 17.54
N LEU A 348 32.50 0.82 17.09
CA LEU A 348 32.70 1.10 15.67
C LEU A 348 34.19 1.03 15.34
N LYS A 349 34.51 0.33 14.26
CA LYS A 349 35.86 0.28 13.69
C LYS A 349 35.81 0.77 12.24
N ASP A 350 36.87 1.42 11.79
CA ASP A 350 37.01 1.95 10.42
C ASP A 350 35.92 2.98 10.05
N ALA A 351 35.31 3.63 11.05
CA ALA A 351 34.30 4.67 10.81
C ALA A 351 34.93 5.94 10.22
N ASP A 352 34.30 6.48 9.18
CA ASP A 352 34.65 7.77 8.59
C ASP A 352 34.27 8.94 9.53
N ASP A 353 34.62 10.16 9.14
CA ASP A 353 34.35 11.35 9.97
C ASP A 353 32.86 11.69 10.05
N ALA A 354 32.07 11.28 9.05
CA ALA A 354 30.62 11.45 9.05
C ALA A 354 29.97 10.53 10.08
N ALA A 355 30.30 9.24 10.08
CA ALA A 355 29.83 8.25 11.05
C ALA A 355 30.25 8.61 12.48
N LYS A 356 31.50 9.06 12.69
CA LYS A 356 31.96 9.55 14.00
C LYS A 356 31.13 10.73 14.49
N ARG A 357 30.84 11.70 13.60
CA ARG A 357 30.03 12.88 13.93
C ARG A 357 28.60 12.47 14.25
N ALA A 358 27.98 11.65 13.40
CA ALA A 358 26.61 11.16 13.61
C ALA A 358 26.49 10.40 14.94
N LEU A 359 27.46 9.53 15.27
CA LEU A 359 27.50 8.85 16.56
C LEU A 359 27.65 9.84 17.71
N ALA A 360 28.53 10.83 17.60
CA ALA A 360 28.74 11.82 18.66
C ALA A 360 27.50 12.67 18.93
N VAL A 361 26.83 13.12 17.86
CA VAL A 361 25.62 13.97 17.94
C VAL A 361 24.42 13.17 18.44
N HIS A 362 24.21 11.96 17.93
CA HIS A 362 22.99 11.17 18.17
C HIS A 362 23.18 10.03 19.18
N LYS A 363 24.30 10.02 19.94
CA LYS A 363 24.69 8.92 20.83
C LYS A 363 23.53 8.44 21.71
N ASP A 364 22.92 9.34 22.47
CA ASP A 364 21.86 8.99 23.44
C ASP A 364 20.63 8.36 22.77
N LEU A 365 20.32 8.79 21.56
CA LEU A 365 19.21 8.30 20.77
C LEU A 365 19.52 6.91 20.20
N ILE A 366 20.72 6.70 19.67
CA ILE A 366 21.22 5.38 19.25
C ILE A 366 21.19 4.41 20.43
N LEU A 367 21.74 4.81 21.59
CA LEU A 367 21.77 3.97 22.79
C LEU A 367 20.36 3.54 23.21
N ARG A 368 19.41 4.48 23.23
CA ARG A 368 18.04 4.20 23.66
C ARG A 368 17.33 3.26 22.70
N LEU A 369 17.37 3.55 21.40
CA LEU A 369 16.57 2.87 20.39
C LEU A 369 17.17 1.53 19.95
N ALA A 370 18.49 1.39 19.98
CA ALA A 370 19.18 0.12 19.75
C ALA A 370 19.38 -0.71 21.04
N ARG A 371 18.91 -0.20 22.19
CA ARG A 371 19.02 -0.83 23.52
C ARG A 371 20.49 -1.10 23.91
N LEU A 372 21.37 -0.14 23.72
CA LEU A 372 22.79 -0.29 24.04
C LEU A 372 23.12 0.23 25.44
N SER A 373 24.20 -0.28 26.03
CA SER A 373 24.77 0.21 27.30
C SER A 373 25.74 1.37 27.07
N ASP A 374 26.55 1.28 26.02
CA ASP A 374 27.47 2.32 25.57
C ASP A 374 27.77 2.17 24.07
N ALA A 375 28.32 3.22 23.47
CA ALA A 375 28.72 3.27 22.08
C ALA A 375 30.02 4.07 21.92
N GLY A 376 31.02 3.49 21.26
CA GLY A 376 32.33 4.12 21.09
C GLY A 376 33.12 3.58 19.91
N MET A 377 34.32 4.12 19.72
CA MET A 377 35.26 3.61 18.73
C MET A 377 36.05 2.44 19.31
N LEU A 378 36.36 1.43 18.49
CA LEU A 378 37.29 0.36 18.85
C LEU A 378 38.71 0.75 18.46
N ASP A 379 39.57 0.86 19.47
CA ASP A 379 41.02 0.89 19.28
C ASP A 379 41.59 -0.53 19.45
N GLY A 380 42.03 -1.15 18.34
CA GLY A 380 42.73 -2.44 18.35
C GLY A 380 41.93 -3.65 17.84
N GLU A 381 42.09 -4.79 18.52
CA GLU A 381 41.50 -6.07 18.11
C GLU A 381 40.03 -6.20 18.53
N VAL A 382 39.25 -6.92 17.73
CA VAL A 382 37.83 -7.18 18.00
C VAL A 382 37.70 -8.08 19.23
N PRO A 383 36.86 -7.73 20.22
CA PRO A 383 36.63 -8.58 21.38
C PRO A 383 36.15 -9.99 20.98
N LYS A 384 36.60 -11.02 21.69
CA LYS A 384 36.09 -12.39 21.51
C LYS A 384 34.59 -12.43 21.86
N GLY A 385 33.82 -13.22 21.13
CA GLY A 385 32.38 -13.31 21.37
C GLY A 385 31.58 -12.08 20.90
N ALA A 386 32.15 -11.28 19.99
CA ALA A 386 31.47 -10.16 19.35
C ALA A 386 31.01 -10.52 17.93
N VAL A 387 29.80 -10.07 17.59
CA VAL A 387 29.31 -10.10 16.22
C VAL A 387 29.83 -8.88 15.48
N GLN A 388 30.26 -9.08 14.25
CA GLN A 388 30.70 -8.02 13.36
C GLN A 388 29.74 -7.94 12.19
N ASP A 389 29.40 -6.72 11.82
CA ASP A 389 28.64 -6.44 10.61
C ASP A 389 29.14 -5.13 9.99
N VAL A 390 28.88 -4.92 8.70
CA VAL A 390 29.40 -3.77 7.95
C VAL A 390 28.25 -2.84 7.57
N LEU A 391 28.42 -1.54 7.85
CA LEU A 391 27.54 -0.47 7.43
C LEU A 391 28.33 0.55 6.63
N ASP A 392 28.14 0.55 5.30
CA ASP A 392 28.96 1.31 4.36
C ASP A 392 30.45 0.93 4.53
N GLU A 393 31.30 1.85 5.00
CA GLU A 393 32.71 1.60 5.30
C GLU A 393 32.97 1.31 6.80
N THR A 394 31.94 1.43 7.65
CA THR A 394 32.05 1.27 9.10
C THR A 394 31.79 -0.18 9.51
N THR A 395 32.71 -0.78 10.26
CA THR A 395 32.47 -2.06 10.92
C THR A 395 31.78 -1.85 12.27
N VAL A 396 30.55 -2.35 12.39
CA VAL A 396 29.74 -2.35 13.62
C VAL A 396 30.01 -3.63 14.40
N ILE A 397 30.42 -3.48 15.66
CA ILE A 397 30.85 -4.58 16.52
C ILE A 397 29.95 -4.62 17.75
N LEU A 398 29.33 -5.77 18.00
CA LEU A 398 28.41 -6.01 19.11
C LEU A 398 28.94 -7.14 20.00
N PRO A 399 29.61 -6.81 21.12
CA PRO A 399 29.95 -7.80 22.14
C PRO A 399 28.68 -8.34 22.81
N ILE A 400 28.33 -9.60 22.53
CA ILE A 400 27.09 -10.22 23.02
C ILE A 400 27.33 -11.37 24.01
N ALA A 401 28.58 -11.84 24.15
CA ALA A 401 28.92 -12.97 25.01
C ALA A 401 28.57 -12.75 26.50
N ASP A 402 28.50 -11.50 26.96
CA ASP A 402 28.14 -11.18 28.35
C ASP A 402 26.62 -11.28 28.61
N VAL A 403 25.79 -11.27 27.57
CA VAL A 403 24.32 -11.27 27.68
C VAL A 403 23.66 -12.53 27.09
N LEU A 404 24.45 -13.38 26.44
CA LEU A 404 23.99 -14.59 25.78
C LEU A 404 25.00 -15.72 25.99
N ASP A 405 24.52 -16.82 26.54
CA ASP A 405 25.30 -18.07 26.58
C ASP A 405 25.28 -18.69 25.17
N LEU A 406 26.35 -18.44 24.41
CA LEU A 406 26.50 -18.92 23.04
C LEU A 406 26.47 -20.45 22.96
N GLY A 407 26.94 -21.16 24.00
CA GLY A 407 26.90 -22.63 24.04
C GLY A 407 25.48 -23.17 24.28
N ALA A 408 24.73 -22.53 25.17
CA ALA A 408 23.32 -22.84 25.38
C ALA A 408 22.47 -22.52 24.14
N GLU A 409 22.76 -21.41 23.46
CA GLU A 409 22.06 -21.01 22.24
C GLU A 409 22.37 -21.95 21.06
N GLN A 410 23.66 -22.33 20.89
CA GLN A 410 24.04 -23.36 19.93
C GLN A 410 23.28 -24.67 20.19
N SER A 411 23.24 -25.12 21.45
CA SER A 411 22.51 -26.33 21.85
C SER A 411 21.00 -26.23 21.61
N ARG A 412 20.43 -25.02 21.72
CA ARG A 412 19.00 -24.75 21.44
C ARG A 412 18.72 -24.87 19.94
N LEU A 413 19.52 -24.21 19.11
CA LEU A 413 19.40 -24.22 17.65
C LEU A 413 19.56 -25.64 17.09
N GLU A 414 20.54 -26.40 17.57
CA GLU A 414 20.73 -27.81 17.18
C GLU A 414 19.50 -28.67 17.48
N LYS A 415 18.85 -28.46 18.64
CA LYS A 415 17.60 -29.15 19.00
C LYS A 415 16.43 -28.75 18.12
N GLU A 416 16.29 -27.47 17.78
CA GLU A 416 15.23 -27.00 16.89
C GLU A 416 15.41 -27.51 15.46
N ILE A 417 16.66 -27.52 14.95
CA ILE A 417 16.99 -28.13 13.65
C ILE A 417 16.60 -29.61 13.65
N ALA A 418 16.99 -30.37 14.69
CA ALA A 418 16.63 -31.79 14.80
C ALA A 418 15.10 -32.01 14.84
N LYS A 419 14.33 -31.09 15.44
CA LYS A 419 12.86 -31.13 15.41
C LYS A 419 12.32 -30.87 13.99
N GLN A 420 12.85 -29.87 13.29
CA GLN A 420 12.45 -29.59 11.91
C GLN A 420 12.82 -30.74 10.97
N ASP A 421 13.99 -31.37 11.14
CA ASP A 421 14.39 -32.56 10.40
C ASP A 421 13.39 -33.72 10.59
N ALA A 422 12.91 -33.92 11.81
CA ALA A 422 11.90 -34.94 12.10
C ALA A 422 10.54 -34.62 11.44
N GLU A 423 10.12 -33.35 11.41
CA GLU A 423 8.89 -32.91 10.73
C GLU A 423 9.00 -33.04 9.21
N ILE A 424 10.10 -32.58 8.61
CA ILE A 424 10.42 -32.74 7.19
C ILE A 424 10.38 -34.22 6.81
N THR A 425 11.06 -35.08 7.57
CA THR A 425 11.04 -36.54 7.35
C THR A 425 9.62 -37.10 7.41
N ARG A 426 8.77 -36.61 8.31
CA ARG A 426 7.37 -37.05 8.43
C ARG A 426 6.55 -36.66 7.21
N PHE A 427 6.69 -35.41 6.73
CA PHE A 427 5.98 -34.91 5.56
C PHE A 427 6.46 -35.60 4.28
N GLU A 428 7.76 -35.75 4.09
CA GLU A 428 8.36 -36.47 2.96
C GLU A 428 7.87 -37.93 2.90
N LYS A 429 7.86 -38.65 4.03
CA LYS A 429 7.33 -40.03 4.08
C LYS A 429 5.84 -40.09 3.73
N LYS A 430 5.05 -39.11 4.14
CA LYS A 430 3.62 -39.06 3.85
C LYS A 430 3.36 -38.76 2.37
N LEU A 431 4.12 -37.84 1.79
CA LEU A 431 4.04 -37.45 0.37
C LEU A 431 4.66 -38.49 -0.58
N ALA A 432 5.62 -39.28 -0.11
CA ALA A 432 6.18 -40.41 -0.86
C ALA A 432 5.24 -41.63 -0.89
N ASN A 433 4.20 -41.68 -0.06
CA ASN A 433 3.22 -42.76 -0.06
C ASN A 433 2.22 -42.58 -1.21
N GLU A 434 2.42 -43.33 -2.30
CA GLU A 434 1.55 -43.29 -3.49
C GLU A 434 0.07 -43.50 -3.19
N LYS A 435 -0.27 -44.34 -2.20
CA LYS A 435 -1.67 -44.56 -1.79
C LYS A 435 -2.27 -43.33 -1.11
N PHE A 436 -1.47 -42.54 -0.39
CA PHE A 436 -1.96 -41.29 0.21
C PHE A 436 -2.18 -40.24 -0.88
N VAL A 437 -1.21 -40.05 -1.77
CA VAL A 437 -1.30 -39.07 -2.86
C VAL A 437 -2.45 -39.37 -3.81
N ALA A 438 -2.70 -40.64 -4.12
CA ALA A 438 -3.76 -41.04 -5.03
C ALA A 438 -5.18 -40.98 -4.42
N ASN A 439 -5.33 -41.19 -3.10
CA ASN A 439 -6.65 -41.33 -2.46
C ASN A 439 -7.06 -40.12 -1.60
N ALA A 440 -6.12 -39.28 -1.18
CA ALA A 440 -6.45 -38.09 -0.40
C ALA A 440 -7.04 -36.99 -1.31
N PRO A 441 -7.96 -36.16 -0.80
CA PRO A 441 -8.39 -34.96 -1.51
C PRO A 441 -7.20 -34.09 -1.91
N ALA A 442 -7.23 -33.50 -3.10
CA ALA A 442 -6.14 -32.68 -3.62
C ALA A 442 -5.73 -31.55 -2.64
N GLU A 443 -6.70 -30.94 -1.95
CA GLU A 443 -6.46 -29.91 -0.93
C GLU A 443 -5.63 -30.43 0.27
N VAL A 444 -5.82 -31.69 0.66
CA VAL A 444 -5.05 -32.31 1.75
C VAL A 444 -3.62 -32.61 1.32
N VAL A 445 -3.42 -33.02 0.06
CA VAL A 445 -2.08 -33.28 -0.49
C VAL A 445 -1.30 -31.98 -0.64
N GLU A 446 -1.92 -30.94 -1.19
CA GLU A 446 -1.31 -29.62 -1.32
C GLU A 446 -1.00 -29.00 0.05
N GLY A 447 -1.89 -29.12 1.03
CA GLY A 447 -1.61 -28.64 2.40
C GLY A 447 -0.44 -29.35 3.08
N GLU A 448 -0.13 -30.61 2.73
CA GLU A 448 1.08 -31.29 3.23
C GLU A 448 2.35 -30.85 2.49
N ARG A 449 2.25 -30.53 1.19
CA ARG A 449 3.36 -29.96 0.40
C ARG A 449 3.73 -28.56 0.90
N GLU A 450 2.73 -27.74 1.21
CA GLU A 450 2.93 -26.41 1.78
C GLU A 450 3.66 -26.50 3.13
N LYS A 451 3.19 -27.36 4.04
CA LYS A 451 3.86 -27.60 5.33
C LYS A 451 5.30 -28.11 5.19
N LEU A 452 5.57 -28.95 4.20
CA LEU A 452 6.94 -29.39 3.91
C LEU A 452 7.82 -28.20 3.50
N GLY A 453 7.34 -27.35 2.59
CA GLY A 453 8.05 -26.15 2.16
C GLY A 453 8.31 -25.18 3.32
N GLU A 454 7.32 -24.96 4.19
CA GLU A 454 7.45 -24.14 5.40
C GLU A 454 8.51 -24.69 6.36
N ALA A 455 8.49 -26.00 6.64
CA ALA A 455 9.45 -26.66 7.53
C ALA A 455 10.89 -26.61 6.95
N GLN A 456 11.05 -26.82 5.65
CA GLN A 456 12.35 -26.68 4.97
C GLN A 456 12.88 -25.25 5.04
N ALA A 457 12.03 -24.25 4.81
CA ALA A 457 12.40 -22.84 4.93
C ALA A 457 12.72 -22.43 6.38
N ALA A 458 12.03 -23.00 7.37
CA ALA A 458 12.34 -22.79 8.79
C ALA A 458 13.70 -23.40 9.16
N ARG A 459 13.96 -24.65 8.75
CA ARG A 459 15.25 -25.34 8.97
C ARG A 459 16.43 -24.57 8.38
N ALA A 460 16.30 -24.09 7.14
CA ALA A 460 17.37 -23.32 6.49
C ALA A 460 17.71 -22.04 7.27
N ARG A 461 16.70 -21.33 7.79
CA ARG A 461 16.90 -20.15 8.66
C ARG A 461 17.61 -20.51 9.96
N LEU A 462 17.24 -21.61 10.60
CA LEU A 462 17.90 -22.09 11.82
C LEU A 462 19.35 -22.51 11.58
N GLU A 463 19.66 -23.15 10.45
CA GLU A 463 21.04 -23.49 10.07
C GLU A 463 21.90 -22.26 9.84
N GLU A 464 21.36 -21.20 9.23
CA GLU A 464 22.09 -19.94 9.06
C GLU A 464 22.38 -19.27 10.42
N ALA A 465 21.38 -19.25 11.32
CA ALA A 465 21.56 -18.75 12.69
C ALA A 465 22.63 -19.56 13.44
N LEU A 466 22.62 -20.89 13.33
CA LEU A 466 23.62 -21.76 13.95
C LEU A 466 25.04 -21.45 13.45
N LYS A 467 25.21 -21.29 12.13
CA LYS A 467 26.51 -20.92 11.54
C LYS A 467 27.04 -19.60 12.11
N ARG A 468 26.17 -18.61 12.31
CA ARG A 468 26.56 -17.31 12.88
C ARG A 468 26.94 -17.44 14.36
N VAL A 469 26.15 -18.14 15.16
CA VAL A 469 26.46 -18.38 16.59
C VAL A 469 27.81 -19.12 16.72
N SER A 470 28.04 -20.16 15.94
CA SER A 470 29.31 -20.91 15.95
C SER A 470 30.52 -20.14 15.42
N ALA A 471 30.31 -19.08 14.62
CA ALA A 471 31.40 -18.21 14.16
C ALA A 471 31.84 -17.20 15.24
N VAL A 472 30.98 -16.97 16.24
CA VAL A 472 31.18 -15.98 17.30
C VAL A 472 31.65 -16.64 18.61
N ALA A 473 31.22 -17.88 18.87
CA ALA A 473 31.66 -18.72 19.98
C ALA A 473 33.12 -19.20 19.81
#